data_AF-A0A1Z8S785-F1
#
_entry.id   AF-A0A1Z8S785-F1
#
_cell.length_a   1.000
_cell.length_b   1.000
_cell.length_c   1.000
_cell.angle_alpha   90.00
_cell.angle_beta   90.00
_cell.angle_gamma   90.00
#
_symmetry.space_group_name_H-M   'P 1'
#
loop_
_entity.id
_entity.type
_entity.pdbx_description
1 polymer ?
#
loop_
_entity_poly.entity_id
_entity_poly.type
_entity_poly.pdbx_seq_one_letter_code
_entity_poly.pdbx_strand_id
1 'polypeptide(L)'
;MKRVNYLNNKDILKEIAKSKNTFCSYVDPKYAPYDLIFTKPIEKITKKLILEARKNRVERLTVLKCDELGVTKAKLKDEDQIKLRDIKDEDIVVRVYTYDHVPDDPDRKANPKTVADTKVKLNFIPFKHYKLDEHREWKLIGISHWVGGMKNGHFSLSHGRLTNKLALMYMKLCQRYGSRGNWRGYTYNDEMQSQALLQLSQIGLQFDESKSANPFAYYTAAITNSFTRILNVEKKHQSLRDDLLQEAGQTPSYTRQLENEIKTKEDFGPTIDNYPKK
;
A
#
# COMPACT_ATOMS: atom_id res chain seq x y z
N MET A 1 -7.45 17.91 28.48
CA MET A 1 -7.63 16.70 27.62
C MET A 1 -6.48 16.62 26.62
N LYS A 2 -5.71 15.52 26.62
CA LYS A 2 -4.63 15.29 25.64
C LYS A 2 -5.27 15.10 24.25
N ARG A 3 -4.88 15.88 23.24
CA ARG A 3 -5.41 15.74 21.86
C ARG A 3 -5.21 14.30 21.40
N VAL A 4 -6.30 13.60 21.06
CA VAL A 4 -6.24 12.27 20.46
C VAL A 4 -5.67 12.43 19.05
N ASN A 5 -4.44 11.98 18.82
CA ASN A 5 -3.86 11.98 17.48
C ASN A 5 -4.49 10.83 16.68
N TYR A 6 -5.42 11.17 15.80
CA TYR A 6 -6.04 10.21 14.90
C TYR A 6 -5.08 9.87 13.77
N LEU A 7 -5.00 8.57 13.47
CA LEU A 7 -4.33 8.06 12.28
C LEU A 7 -4.90 8.80 11.06
N ASN A 8 -4.04 9.49 10.29
CA ASN A 8 -4.41 10.26 9.11
C ASN A 8 -3.57 9.82 7.89
N ASN A 9 -4.07 10.08 6.67
CA ASN A 9 -3.41 9.63 5.44
C ASN A 9 -2.02 10.27 5.26
N LYS A 10 -1.87 11.55 5.66
CA LYS A 10 -0.59 12.28 5.58
C LYS A 10 0.50 11.60 6.39
N ASP A 11 0.20 11.21 7.63
CA ASP A 11 1.15 10.52 8.52
C ASP A 11 1.50 9.13 8.02
N ILE A 12 0.52 8.39 7.50
CA ILE A 12 0.77 7.08 6.91
C ILE A 12 1.69 7.21 5.69
N LEU A 13 1.40 8.13 4.76
CA LEU A 13 2.25 8.38 3.58
C LEU A 13 3.68 8.75 3.98
N LYS A 14 3.83 9.60 5.01
CA LYS A 14 5.14 9.98 5.56
C LYS A 14 5.91 8.77 6.07
N GLU A 15 5.26 7.86 6.79
CA GLU A 15 5.90 6.65 7.32
C GLU A 15 6.15 5.57 6.24
N ILE A 16 5.31 5.49 5.20
CA ILE A 16 5.58 4.66 4.01
C ILE A 16 6.85 5.15 3.32
N ALA A 17 6.95 6.46 3.06
CA ALA A 17 8.12 7.04 2.41
C ALA A 17 9.41 6.79 3.22
N LYS A 18 9.37 6.98 4.54
CA LYS A 18 10.49 6.65 5.43
C LYS A 18 10.87 5.18 5.37
N SER A 19 9.89 4.28 5.41
CA SER A 19 10.13 2.83 5.34
C SER A 19 10.76 2.44 4.01
N LYS A 20 10.21 2.91 2.88
CA LYS A 20 10.78 2.69 1.54
C LYS A 20 12.21 3.20 1.44
N ASN A 21 12.50 4.39 2.00
CA ASN A 21 13.83 4.98 1.98
C ASN A 21 14.90 4.16 2.71
N THR A 22 14.53 3.29 3.65
CA THR A 22 15.51 2.39 4.30
C THR A 22 16.07 1.32 3.36
N PHE A 23 15.38 1.07 2.23
CA PHE A 23 15.84 0.16 1.17
C PHE A 23 16.59 0.89 0.05
N CYS A 24 16.74 2.21 0.13
CA CYS A 24 17.27 3.02 -0.95
C CYS A 24 18.69 3.49 -0.66
N SER A 25 19.50 3.59 -1.72
CA SER A 25 20.75 4.33 -1.71
C SER A 25 20.58 5.66 -2.44
N TYR A 26 21.23 6.70 -1.92
CA TYR A 26 21.23 8.05 -2.48
C TYR A 26 22.66 8.59 -2.51
N VAL A 27 22.99 9.42 -3.50
CA VAL A 27 24.28 10.12 -3.55
C VAL A 27 24.42 11.07 -2.35
N ASP A 28 23.32 11.68 -1.95
CA ASP A 28 23.20 12.57 -0.79
C ASP A 28 21.81 12.33 -0.16
N PRO A 29 21.71 12.22 1.18
CA PRO A 29 20.43 12.07 1.88
C PRO A 29 19.36 13.09 1.50
N LYS A 30 19.73 14.31 1.07
CA LYS A 30 18.78 15.35 0.64
C LYS A 30 17.96 14.97 -0.60
N TYR A 31 18.39 13.95 -1.34
CA TYR A 31 17.72 13.43 -2.53
C TYR A 31 16.69 12.34 -2.24
N ALA A 32 16.50 11.96 -0.97
CA ALA A 32 15.49 10.99 -0.58
C ALA A 32 14.04 11.47 -0.79
N PRO A 33 13.68 12.75 -0.54
CA PRO A 33 12.40 13.30 -0.95
C PRO A 33 12.32 13.46 -2.47
N TYR A 34 11.15 13.22 -3.04
CA TYR A 34 10.85 13.44 -4.45
C TYR A 34 9.79 14.52 -4.60
N ASP A 35 9.76 15.15 -5.78
CA ASP A 35 8.83 16.23 -6.10
C ASP A 35 7.78 15.78 -7.15
N LEU A 36 8.09 14.76 -7.94
CA LEU A 36 7.18 14.17 -8.92
C LEU A 36 7.46 12.67 -9.06
N ILE A 37 6.40 11.86 -9.18
CA ILE A 37 6.50 10.47 -9.60
C ILE A 37 6.15 10.37 -11.08
N PHE A 38 7.00 9.69 -11.84
CA PHE A 38 6.82 9.47 -13.26
C PHE A 38 6.93 7.99 -13.61
N THR A 39 5.99 7.49 -14.42
CA THR A 39 5.87 6.06 -14.75
C THR A 39 6.41 5.70 -16.13
N LYS A 40 6.87 6.70 -16.89
CA LYS A 40 7.46 6.54 -18.23
C LYS A 40 8.98 6.76 -18.15
N PRO A 41 9.75 6.35 -19.18
CA PRO A 41 11.17 6.64 -19.26
C PRO A 41 11.48 8.14 -19.12
N ILE A 42 12.57 8.46 -18.43
CA ILE A 42 12.92 9.83 -18.02
C ILE A 42 13.05 10.79 -19.22
N GLU A 43 13.44 10.28 -20.39
CA GLU A 43 13.61 11.06 -21.62
C GLU A 43 12.28 11.66 -22.11
N LYS A 44 11.14 11.09 -21.72
CA LYS A 44 9.80 11.54 -22.13
C LYS A 44 9.21 12.62 -21.23
N ILE A 45 9.96 13.12 -20.25
CA ILE A 45 9.47 14.17 -19.36
C ILE A 45 9.30 15.49 -20.12
N THR A 46 8.19 16.18 -19.87
CA THR A 46 7.87 17.43 -20.56
C THR A 46 8.15 18.64 -19.66
N LYS A 47 8.33 19.82 -20.26
CA LYS A 47 8.48 21.09 -19.52
C LYS A 47 7.30 21.35 -18.57
N LYS A 48 6.10 20.88 -18.91
CA LYS A 48 4.91 20.99 -18.04
C LYS A 48 5.07 20.19 -16.74
N LEU A 49 5.59 18.97 -16.83
CA LEU A 49 5.85 18.11 -15.67
C LEU A 49 6.98 18.66 -14.80
N ILE A 50 8.00 19.28 -15.40
CA ILE A 50 9.06 19.97 -14.65
C ILE A 50 8.47 21.13 -13.84
N LEU A 51 7.58 21.92 -14.45
CA LEU A 51 6.89 23.01 -13.77
C LEU A 51 6.00 22.50 -12.62
N GLU A 52 5.31 21.38 -12.82
CA GLU A 52 4.52 20.71 -11.77
C GLU A 52 5.42 20.23 -10.62
N ALA A 53 6.54 19.58 -10.92
CA ALA A 53 7.52 19.17 -9.91
C ALA A 53 8.02 20.37 -9.08
N ARG A 54 8.29 21.51 -9.73
CA ARG A 54 8.68 22.75 -9.01
C ARG A 54 7.57 23.23 -8.08
N LYS A 55 6.30 23.21 -8.51
CA LYS A 55 5.16 23.57 -7.65
C LYS A 55 5.04 22.64 -6.44
N ASN A 56 5.15 21.32 -6.66
CA ASN A 56 5.11 20.33 -5.58
C ASN A 56 6.26 20.53 -4.59
N ARG A 57 7.45 20.88 -5.07
CA ARG A 57 8.60 21.21 -4.23
C ARG A 57 8.33 22.45 -3.36
N VAL A 58 7.80 23.52 -3.95
CA VAL A 58 7.39 24.73 -3.20
C VAL A 58 6.39 24.36 -2.10
N GLU A 59 5.37 23.58 -2.44
CA GLU A 59 4.35 23.16 -1.46
C GLU A 59 4.96 22.35 -0.32
N ARG A 60 5.82 21.37 -0.64
CA ARG A 60 6.51 20.55 0.35
C ARG A 60 7.37 21.39 1.28
N LEU A 61 8.20 22.28 0.74
CA LEU A 61 9.06 23.15 1.54
C LEU A 61 8.25 24.15 2.37
N THR A 62 7.13 24.64 1.83
CA THR A 62 6.20 25.51 2.58
C THR A 62 5.61 24.77 3.77
N VAL A 63 5.19 23.51 3.59
CA VAL A 63 4.68 22.68 4.70
C VAL A 63 5.76 22.43 5.75
N LEU A 64 7.01 22.18 5.34
CA LEU A 64 8.13 22.00 6.28
C LEU A 64 8.38 23.28 7.10
N LYS A 65 8.43 24.45 6.46
CA LYS A 65 8.54 25.74 7.17
C LYS A 65 7.37 26.00 8.12
N CYS A 66 6.13 25.68 7.68
CA CYS A 66 4.94 25.79 8.54
C CYS A 66 5.08 24.91 9.80
N ASP A 67 5.51 23.66 9.61
CA ASP A 67 5.70 22.70 10.70
C ASP A 67 6.83 23.13 11.65
N GLU A 68 7.91 23.73 11.13
CA GLU A 68 9.03 24.30 11.92
C GLU A 68 8.61 25.50 12.76
N LEU A 69 7.82 26.42 12.18
CA LEU A 69 7.32 27.62 12.85
C LEU A 69 6.07 27.34 13.71
N GLY A 70 5.49 26.14 13.63
CA GLY A 70 4.26 25.77 14.34
C GLY A 70 3.02 26.54 13.88
N VAL A 71 3.05 27.12 12.68
CA VAL A 71 1.96 27.93 12.11
C VAL A 71 1.24 27.22 10.98
N THR A 72 0.00 27.61 10.72
CA THR A 72 -0.72 27.14 9.52
C THR A 72 -0.28 27.94 8.30
N LYS A 73 -0.43 27.37 7.10
CA LYS A 73 -0.11 28.02 5.82
C LYS A 73 -0.74 29.42 5.68
N ALA A 74 -1.94 29.61 6.23
CA ALA A 74 -2.66 30.89 6.21
C ALA A 74 -2.07 31.97 7.15
N LYS A 75 -1.25 31.58 8.12
CA LYS A 75 -0.59 32.48 9.08
C LYS A 75 0.90 32.65 8.76
N LEU A 76 1.36 32.14 7.63
CA LEU A 76 2.75 32.28 7.19
C LEU A 76 2.96 33.71 6.69
N LYS A 77 3.98 34.39 7.20
CA LYS A 77 4.35 35.74 6.74
C LYS A 77 4.78 35.71 5.28
N ASP A 78 4.55 36.79 4.54
CA ASP A 78 4.91 36.89 3.11
C ASP A 78 6.42 36.73 2.86
N GLU A 79 7.26 37.08 3.83
CA GLU A 79 8.72 36.90 3.78
C GLU A 79 9.14 35.42 3.84
N ASP A 80 8.35 34.59 4.52
CA ASP A 80 8.65 33.17 4.72
C ASP A 80 8.11 32.29 3.58
N GLN A 81 7.21 32.84 2.74
CA GLN A 81 6.63 32.16 1.59
C GLN A 81 7.70 31.85 0.54
N ILE A 82 7.79 30.57 0.18
CA ILE A 82 8.72 30.11 -0.85
C ILE A 82 8.09 30.37 -2.21
N LYS A 83 8.76 31.14 -3.07
CA LYS A 83 8.24 31.47 -4.40
C LYS A 83 8.72 30.44 -5.40
N LEU A 84 7.91 30.21 -6.44
CA LEU A 84 8.26 29.31 -7.53
C LEU A 84 9.54 29.74 -8.26
N ARG A 85 9.81 31.05 -8.29
CA ARG A 85 11.00 31.64 -8.93
C ARG A 85 12.30 31.24 -8.24
N ASP A 86 12.25 30.98 -6.93
CA ASP A 86 13.43 30.65 -6.13
C ASP A 86 13.88 29.20 -6.31
N ILE A 87 12.96 28.34 -6.78
CA ILE A 87 13.24 26.93 -7.06
C ILE A 87 13.69 26.81 -8.51
N LYS A 88 14.95 26.39 -8.72
CA LYS A 88 15.49 26.14 -10.07
C LYS A 88 15.01 24.81 -10.63
N ASP A 89 15.09 24.65 -11.94
CA ASP A 89 14.82 23.38 -12.63
C ASP A 89 15.83 22.29 -12.24
N GLU A 90 17.03 22.67 -11.80
CA GLU A 90 18.04 21.73 -11.31
C GLU A 90 17.67 21.16 -9.93
N ASP A 91 16.93 21.88 -9.11
CA ASP A 91 16.70 21.45 -7.72
C ASP A 91 15.67 20.34 -7.60
N ILE A 92 14.87 20.08 -8.64
CA ILE A 92 13.81 19.09 -8.61
C ILE A 92 14.35 17.66 -8.61
N VAL A 93 13.69 16.80 -7.85
CA VAL A 93 13.95 15.36 -7.84
C VAL A 93 12.75 14.64 -8.44
N VAL A 94 12.99 13.95 -9.55
CA VAL A 94 11.98 13.13 -10.23
C VAL A 94 12.21 11.66 -9.88
N ARG A 95 11.19 11.03 -9.30
CA ARG A 95 11.16 9.59 -9.06
C ARG A 95 10.59 8.90 -10.29
N VAL A 96 11.37 8.06 -10.94
CA VAL A 96 10.93 7.28 -12.09
C VAL A 96 10.77 5.83 -11.69
N TYR A 97 9.59 5.25 -11.92
CA TYR A 97 9.37 3.83 -11.73
C TYR A 97 10.07 3.04 -12.84
N THR A 98 10.95 2.12 -12.45
CA THR A 98 11.74 1.33 -13.39
C THR A 98 12.23 0.05 -12.74
N TYR A 99 12.29 -1.02 -13.54
CA TYR A 99 12.77 -2.35 -13.15
C TYR A 99 14.21 -2.62 -13.63
N ASP A 100 14.90 -1.66 -14.25
CA ASP A 100 16.18 -1.92 -14.95
C ASP A 100 17.29 -2.43 -14.03
N HIS A 101 17.27 -2.05 -12.74
CA HIS A 101 18.27 -2.44 -11.74
C HIS A 101 17.87 -3.69 -10.95
N VAL A 102 16.71 -4.26 -11.26
CA VAL A 102 16.17 -5.43 -10.57
C VAL A 102 16.56 -6.68 -11.35
N PRO A 103 17.16 -7.70 -10.68
CA PRO A 103 17.47 -8.98 -11.31
C PRO A 103 16.22 -9.69 -11.85
N ASP A 104 16.40 -10.46 -12.92
CA ASP A 104 15.37 -11.35 -13.46
C ASP A 104 15.23 -12.62 -12.61
N ASP A 105 14.01 -13.13 -12.55
CA ASP A 105 13.60 -14.34 -11.85
C ASP A 105 12.57 -15.08 -12.74
N PRO A 106 13.04 -15.76 -13.80
CA PRO A 106 12.16 -16.36 -14.82
C PRO A 106 11.31 -17.51 -14.26
N ASP A 107 11.79 -18.19 -13.20
CA ASP A 107 11.11 -19.36 -12.63
C ASP A 107 9.95 -18.99 -11.70
N ARG A 108 9.81 -17.71 -11.33
CA ARG A 108 8.80 -17.27 -10.35
C ARG A 108 7.36 -17.40 -10.85
N LYS A 109 7.12 -17.20 -12.15
CA LYS A 109 5.79 -17.25 -12.74
C LYS A 109 5.85 -17.89 -14.13
N ALA A 110 5.12 -18.99 -14.29
CA ALA A 110 5.01 -19.71 -15.56
C ALA A 110 4.50 -18.84 -16.73
N ASN A 111 3.58 -17.89 -16.47
CA ASN A 111 3.00 -17.02 -17.48
C ASN A 111 3.13 -15.53 -17.08
N PRO A 112 4.28 -14.89 -17.34
CA PRO A 112 4.49 -13.48 -17.02
C PRO A 112 3.66 -12.58 -17.96
N LYS A 113 2.88 -11.66 -17.39
CA LYS A 113 2.07 -10.69 -18.16
C LYS A 113 2.68 -9.29 -18.15
N THR A 114 3.48 -8.99 -17.15
CA THR A 114 4.08 -7.67 -16.93
C THR A 114 5.57 -7.80 -16.70
N VAL A 115 6.34 -6.72 -16.91
CA VAL A 115 7.78 -6.69 -16.60
C VAL A 115 8.03 -7.02 -15.12
N ALA A 116 7.12 -6.63 -14.23
CA ALA A 116 7.22 -6.99 -12.82
C ALA A 116 7.19 -8.52 -12.60
N ASP A 117 6.52 -9.29 -13.46
CA ASP A 117 6.37 -10.73 -13.33
C ASP A 117 7.68 -11.49 -13.64
N THR A 118 8.52 -10.95 -14.51
CA THR A 118 9.82 -11.55 -14.88
C THR A 118 10.93 -11.24 -13.88
N LYS A 119 10.66 -10.34 -12.93
CA LYS A 119 11.62 -9.85 -11.94
C LYS A 119 11.40 -10.51 -10.58
N VAL A 120 12.43 -10.47 -9.74
CA VAL A 120 12.36 -10.91 -8.33
C VAL A 120 11.20 -10.21 -7.62
N LYS A 121 10.51 -10.91 -6.69
CA LYS A 121 9.42 -10.33 -5.90
C LYS A 121 9.93 -9.20 -5.00
N LEU A 122 9.42 -7.99 -5.22
CA LEU A 122 9.84 -6.78 -4.50
C LEU A 122 8.91 -6.42 -3.34
N ASN A 123 9.46 -5.69 -2.36
CA ASN A 123 8.71 -5.12 -1.24
C ASN A 123 7.81 -3.95 -1.67
N PHE A 124 8.23 -3.20 -2.69
CA PHE A 124 7.49 -2.08 -3.28
C PHE A 124 7.93 -1.84 -4.72
N ILE A 125 7.21 -0.97 -5.44
CA ILE A 125 7.51 -0.64 -6.85
C ILE A 125 8.91 -0.03 -6.94
N PRO A 126 9.83 -0.62 -7.74
CA PRO A 126 11.21 -0.16 -7.82
C PRO A 126 11.29 1.16 -8.57
N PHE A 127 12.24 1.99 -8.18
CA PHE A 127 12.41 3.31 -8.76
C PHE A 127 13.86 3.77 -8.77
N LYS A 128 14.12 4.75 -9.64
CA LYS A 128 15.35 5.54 -9.69
C LYS A 128 15.01 7.02 -9.51
N HIS A 129 15.85 7.77 -8.81
CA HIS A 129 15.74 9.22 -8.68
C HIS A 129 16.68 9.90 -9.67
N TYR A 130 16.16 10.89 -10.38
CA TYR A 130 16.93 11.70 -11.31
C TYR A 130 16.85 13.19 -10.94
N LYS A 131 17.96 13.90 -11.18
CA LYS A 131 18.10 15.34 -11.06
C LYS A 131 18.56 15.90 -12.40
N LEU A 132 18.09 17.09 -12.76
CA LEU A 132 18.62 17.81 -13.91
C LEU A 132 19.94 18.50 -13.53
N ASP A 133 20.93 18.44 -14.41
CA ASP A 133 22.18 19.19 -14.26
C ASP A 133 22.19 20.50 -15.05
N GLU A 134 23.30 21.24 -14.95
CA GLU A 134 23.50 22.53 -15.61
C GLU A 134 23.45 22.42 -17.16
N HIS A 135 23.79 21.25 -17.70
CA HIS A 135 23.74 20.96 -19.14
C HIS A 135 22.36 20.46 -19.60
N ARG A 136 21.38 20.42 -18.69
CA ARG A 136 20.02 19.89 -18.92
C ARG A 136 20.00 18.39 -19.22
N GLU A 137 20.96 17.65 -18.67
CA GLU A 137 21.01 16.20 -18.70
C GLU A 137 20.52 15.59 -17.38
N TRP A 138 19.86 14.43 -17.46
CA TRP A 138 19.34 13.73 -16.29
C TRP A 138 20.41 12.88 -15.63
N LYS A 139 20.80 13.24 -14.42
CA LYS A 139 21.75 12.47 -13.60
C LYS A 139 21.04 11.60 -12.58
N LEU A 140 21.46 10.33 -12.51
CA LEU A 140 21.00 9.37 -11.51
C LEU A 140 21.56 9.74 -10.13
N ILE A 141 20.66 9.97 -9.17
CA ILE A 141 21.00 10.42 -7.80
C ILE A 141 20.51 9.47 -6.70
N GLY A 142 19.70 8.47 -7.05
CA GLY A 142 19.19 7.48 -6.10
C GLY A 142 18.60 6.25 -6.77
N ILE A 143 18.68 5.11 -6.08
CA ILE A 143 18.22 3.81 -6.57
C ILE A 143 17.51 3.10 -5.40
N SER A 144 16.34 2.51 -5.66
CA SER A 144 15.65 1.65 -4.70
C SER A 144 16.28 0.26 -4.59
N HIS A 145 16.10 -0.43 -3.46
CA HIS A 145 16.64 -1.78 -3.23
C HIS A 145 18.14 -1.88 -3.52
N TRP A 146 18.94 -0.90 -3.08
CA TRP A 146 20.36 -0.78 -3.42
C TRP A 146 21.20 -0.50 -2.18
N VAL A 147 22.35 -1.18 -2.08
CA VAL A 147 23.32 -1.00 -1.00
C VAL A 147 24.66 -0.56 -1.58
N GLY A 148 25.30 0.43 -0.96
CA GLY A 148 26.58 0.98 -1.41
C GLY A 148 26.41 2.17 -2.36
N GLY A 149 27.49 2.53 -3.07
CA GLY A 149 27.49 3.66 -3.98
C GLY A 149 26.80 3.37 -5.31
N MET A 150 26.52 4.41 -6.10
CA MET A 150 25.81 4.27 -7.38
C MET A 150 26.57 3.45 -8.42
N LYS A 151 27.90 3.41 -8.35
CA LYS A 151 28.76 2.69 -9.31
C LYS A 151 29.26 1.33 -8.80
N ASN A 152 29.39 1.16 -7.48
CA ASN A 152 30.01 0.00 -6.85
C ASN A 152 29.09 -0.75 -5.88
N GLY A 153 27.82 -0.36 -5.80
CA GLY A 153 26.84 -1.03 -4.97
C GLY A 153 26.24 -2.27 -5.64
N HIS A 154 25.26 -2.86 -4.98
CA HIS A 154 24.52 -4.01 -5.48
C HIS A 154 23.07 -3.98 -5.04
N PHE A 155 22.24 -4.73 -5.76
CA PHE A 155 20.83 -4.90 -5.45
C PHE A 155 20.64 -5.71 -4.16
N SER A 156 19.73 -5.28 -3.29
CA SER A 156 19.40 -5.98 -2.05
C SER A 156 17.95 -5.75 -1.61
N LEU A 157 17.28 -6.83 -1.24
CA LEU A 157 15.88 -6.84 -0.79
C LEU A 157 15.72 -6.76 0.73
N SER A 158 16.74 -7.12 1.49
CA SER A 158 16.60 -7.44 2.92
C SER A 158 17.22 -6.41 3.87
N HIS A 159 18.00 -5.46 3.37
CA HIS A 159 18.72 -4.50 4.22
C HIS A 159 17.81 -3.42 4.84
N GLY A 160 16.68 -3.13 4.21
CA GLY A 160 15.71 -2.15 4.70
C GLY A 160 14.72 -2.75 5.72
N ARG A 161 13.93 -1.88 6.35
CA ARG A 161 12.92 -2.27 7.32
C ARG A 161 11.72 -1.33 7.35
N LEU A 162 10.58 -1.86 7.77
CA LEU A 162 9.41 -1.05 8.11
C LEU A 162 9.72 -0.17 9.34
N THR A 163 9.24 1.07 9.38
CA THR A 163 9.34 1.86 10.62
C THR A 163 8.43 1.28 11.71
N ASN A 164 8.90 1.29 12.97
CA ASN A 164 8.08 0.87 14.11
C ASN A 164 6.74 1.63 14.19
N LYS A 165 6.74 2.90 13.77
CA LYS A 165 5.54 3.72 13.73
C LYS A 165 4.54 3.24 12.68
N LEU A 166 5.00 2.83 11.49
CA LEU A 166 4.13 2.25 10.47
C LEU A 166 3.59 0.87 10.89
N ALA A 167 4.44 0.04 11.52
CA ALA A 167 4.01 -1.24 12.09
C ALA A 167 2.87 -1.03 13.12
N LEU A 168 3.04 -0.07 14.04
CA LEU A 168 2.01 0.28 15.02
C LEU A 168 0.73 0.81 14.35
N MET A 169 0.85 1.55 13.25
CA MET A 169 -0.31 1.99 12.46
C MET A 169 -1.07 0.79 11.87
N TYR A 170 -0.37 -0.22 11.34
CA TYR A 170 -1.00 -1.46 10.84
C TYR A 170 -1.71 -2.22 11.94
N MET A 171 -1.08 -2.40 13.11
CA MET A 171 -1.71 -3.06 14.27
C MET A 171 -3.00 -2.35 14.68
N LYS A 172 -2.98 -1.01 14.78
CA LYS A 172 -4.18 -0.22 15.13
C LYS A 172 -5.29 -0.33 14.09
N LEU A 173 -4.93 -0.44 12.81
CA LEU A 173 -5.90 -0.64 11.73
C LEU A 173 -6.59 -2.00 11.84
N CYS A 174 -5.83 -3.07 12.04
CA CYS A 174 -6.37 -4.41 12.24
C CYS A 174 -7.28 -4.48 13.47
N GLN A 175 -6.83 -3.95 14.62
CA GLN A 175 -7.62 -3.92 15.85
C GLN A 175 -8.93 -3.15 15.70
N ARG A 176 -8.89 -1.97 15.06
CA ARG A 176 -10.10 -1.18 14.79
C ARG A 176 -11.05 -1.90 13.83
N TYR A 177 -10.53 -2.65 12.87
CA TYR A 177 -11.35 -3.40 11.94
C TYR A 177 -12.01 -4.61 12.62
N GLY A 178 -11.26 -5.35 13.45
CA GLY A 178 -11.77 -6.49 14.22
C GLY A 178 -12.80 -6.11 15.29
N SER A 179 -12.85 -4.85 15.72
CA SER A 179 -13.87 -4.37 16.65
C SER A 179 -15.18 -3.95 15.99
N ARG A 180 -15.33 -4.04 14.66
CA ARG A 180 -16.60 -3.78 13.95
C ARG A 180 -17.66 -4.82 14.36
N GLY A 181 -18.94 -4.43 14.35
CA GLY A 181 -20.04 -5.27 14.83
C GLY A 181 -20.09 -6.68 14.21
N ASN A 182 -19.75 -6.79 12.92
CA ASN A 182 -19.76 -8.07 12.20
C ASN A 182 -18.64 -9.04 12.64
N TRP A 183 -17.56 -8.54 13.23
CA TRP A 183 -16.37 -9.33 13.60
C TRP A 183 -16.16 -9.40 15.12
N ARG A 184 -16.72 -8.44 15.86
CA ARG A 184 -16.60 -8.35 17.30
C ARG A 184 -17.19 -9.59 17.97
N GLY A 185 -16.41 -10.21 18.85
CA GLY A 185 -16.84 -11.44 19.55
C GLY A 185 -16.83 -12.69 18.68
N TYR A 186 -16.38 -12.61 17.43
CA TYR A 186 -16.19 -13.78 16.59
C TYR A 186 -15.01 -14.63 17.09
N THR A 187 -15.17 -15.96 17.13
CA THR A 187 -14.20 -16.89 17.72
C THR A 187 -12.81 -16.77 17.09
N TYR A 188 -12.73 -16.57 15.77
CA TYR A 188 -11.46 -16.48 15.04
C TYR A 188 -10.97 -15.04 14.83
N ASN A 189 -11.51 -14.05 15.54
CA ASN A 189 -11.15 -12.65 15.34
C ASN A 189 -9.65 -12.38 15.55
N ASP A 190 -9.04 -13.01 16.56
CA ASP A 190 -7.61 -12.85 16.84
C ASP A 190 -6.73 -13.42 15.72
N GLU A 191 -7.14 -14.54 15.12
CA GLU A 191 -6.48 -15.12 13.95
C GLU A 191 -6.66 -14.23 12.71
N MET A 192 -7.88 -13.71 12.49
CA MET A 192 -8.16 -12.77 11.41
C MET A 192 -7.30 -11.51 11.49
N GLN A 193 -7.16 -10.92 12.68
CA GLN A 193 -6.30 -9.77 12.92
C GLN A 193 -4.83 -10.08 12.67
N SER A 194 -4.35 -11.22 13.17
CA SER A 194 -2.97 -11.69 12.98
C SER A 194 -2.65 -11.89 11.50
N GLN A 195 -3.55 -12.54 10.76
CA GLN A 195 -3.37 -12.78 9.34
C GLN A 195 -3.45 -11.50 8.52
N ALA A 196 -4.34 -10.58 8.88
CA ALA A 196 -4.42 -9.27 8.23
C ALA A 196 -3.14 -8.45 8.47
N LEU A 197 -2.58 -8.50 9.69
CA LEU A 197 -1.32 -7.85 10.00
C LEU A 197 -0.16 -8.44 9.19
N LEU A 198 -0.07 -9.76 9.07
CA LEU A 198 0.92 -10.43 8.23
C LEU A 198 0.79 -9.97 6.76
N GLN A 199 -0.45 -9.89 6.24
CA GLN A 199 -0.69 -9.41 4.89
C GLN A 199 -0.25 -7.96 4.73
N LEU A 200 -0.58 -7.05 5.65
CA LEU A 200 -0.11 -5.66 5.62
C LEU A 200 1.42 -5.56 5.68
N SER A 201 2.10 -6.41 6.44
CA SER A 201 3.56 -6.45 6.47
C SER A 201 4.17 -6.86 5.13
N GLN A 202 3.49 -7.71 4.35
CA GLN A 202 3.96 -8.18 3.05
C GLN A 202 3.67 -7.21 1.91
N ILE A 203 2.46 -6.64 1.85
CA ILE A 203 2.01 -5.79 0.73
C ILE A 203 1.91 -4.31 1.08
N GLY A 204 2.11 -3.94 2.34
CA GLY A 204 1.85 -2.58 2.82
C GLY A 204 2.68 -1.52 2.10
N LEU A 205 3.96 -1.83 1.83
CA LEU A 205 4.83 -0.94 1.06
C LEU A 205 4.54 -0.94 -0.45
N GLN A 206 3.75 -1.88 -0.96
CA GLN A 206 3.35 -1.92 -2.38
C GLN A 206 2.27 -0.88 -2.73
N PHE A 207 1.80 -0.09 -1.75
CA PHE A 207 0.94 1.07 -2.03
C PHE A 207 1.62 2.00 -3.04
N ASP A 208 0.86 2.36 -4.09
CA ASP A 208 1.33 3.17 -5.21
C ASP A 208 0.87 4.62 -5.06
N GLU A 209 1.80 5.48 -4.65
CA GLU A 209 1.56 6.90 -4.41
C GLU A 209 1.25 7.69 -5.70
N SER A 210 1.54 7.13 -6.88
CA SER A 210 1.23 7.78 -8.17
C SER A 210 -0.27 7.72 -8.51
N LYS A 211 -1.00 6.77 -7.92
CA LYS A 211 -2.41 6.51 -8.23
C LYS A 211 -3.37 7.06 -7.18
N SER A 212 -2.92 7.18 -5.93
CA SER A 212 -3.78 7.62 -4.83
C SER A 212 -2.98 8.23 -3.69
N ALA A 213 -3.59 9.21 -3.03
CA ALA A 213 -3.11 9.78 -1.77
C ALA A 213 -3.84 9.19 -0.54
N ASN A 214 -4.63 8.12 -0.71
CA ASN A 214 -5.45 7.52 0.34
C ASN A 214 -5.02 6.08 0.70
N PRO A 215 -3.91 5.90 1.45
CA PRO A 215 -3.48 4.58 1.88
C PRO A 215 -4.47 3.89 2.84
N PHE A 216 -5.33 4.62 3.57
CA PHE A 216 -6.36 3.97 4.40
C PHE A 216 -7.28 3.05 3.61
N ALA A 217 -7.74 3.51 2.44
CA ALA A 217 -8.63 2.72 1.60
C ALA A 217 -7.94 1.43 1.15
N TYR A 218 -6.69 1.53 0.70
CA TYR A 218 -5.88 0.40 0.28
C TYR A 218 -5.69 -0.63 1.41
N TYR A 219 -5.29 -0.17 2.61
CA TYR A 219 -5.11 -1.07 3.75
C TYR A 219 -6.41 -1.66 4.26
N THR A 220 -7.50 -0.89 4.28
CA THR A 220 -8.82 -1.39 4.68
C THR A 220 -9.30 -2.49 3.73
N ALA A 221 -9.07 -2.33 2.42
CA ALA A 221 -9.39 -3.37 1.45
C ALA A 221 -8.54 -4.64 1.69
N ALA A 222 -7.24 -4.50 1.94
CA ALA A 222 -6.36 -5.62 2.26
C ALA A 222 -6.83 -6.37 3.54
N ILE A 223 -7.18 -5.64 4.60
CA ILE A 223 -7.70 -6.22 5.85
C ILE A 223 -9.03 -6.95 5.59
N THR A 224 -9.96 -6.32 4.87
CA THR A 224 -11.27 -6.90 4.56
C THR A 224 -11.13 -8.23 3.81
N ASN A 225 -10.25 -8.27 2.81
CA ASN A 225 -9.98 -9.48 2.04
C ASN A 225 -9.34 -10.57 2.90
N SER A 226 -8.42 -10.20 3.82
CA SER A 226 -7.82 -11.15 4.74
C SER A 226 -8.84 -11.77 5.70
N PHE A 227 -9.70 -10.94 6.30
CA PHE A 227 -10.74 -11.40 7.22
C PHE A 227 -11.72 -12.34 6.52
N THR A 228 -12.19 -11.95 5.33
CA THR A 228 -13.12 -12.76 4.54
C THR A 228 -12.50 -14.09 4.11
N ARG A 229 -11.20 -14.11 3.80
CA ARG A 229 -10.49 -15.36 3.48
C ARG A 229 -10.48 -16.34 4.65
N ILE A 230 -10.18 -15.88 5.86
CA ILE A 230 -10.20 -16.75 7.06
C ILE A 230 -11.61 -17.28 7.31
N LEU A 231 -12.62 -16.40 7.23
CA LEU A 231 -14.03 -16.81 7.36
C LEU A 231 -14.41 -17.90 6.34
N ASN A 232 -13.95 -17.78 5.10
CA ASN A 232 -14.25 -18.76 4.05
C ASN A 232 -13.52 -20.09 4.27
N VAL A 233 -12.27 -20.06 4.74
CA VAL A 233 -11.51 -21.26 5.11
C VAL A 233 -12.20 -21.99 6.24
N GLU A 234 -12.63 -21.27 7.26
CA GLU A 234 -13.35 -21.83 8.41
C GLU A 234 -14.68 -22.47 7.98
N LYS A 235 -15.51 -21.76 7.18
CA LYS A 235 -16.76 -22.31 6.64
C LYS A 235 -16.52 -23.60 5.85
N LYS A 236 -15.44 -23.66 5.07
CA LYS A 236 -15.05 -24.87 4.33
C LYS A 236 -14.70 -26.01 5.29
N HIS A 237 -13.94 -25.74 6.36
CA HIS A 237 -13.62 -26.76 7.36
C HIS A 237 -14.85 -27.26 8.12
N GLN A 238 -15.79 -26.36 8.44
CA GLN A 238 -17.07 -26.73 9.04
C GLN A 238 -17.86 -27.66 8.11
N SER A 239 -17.99 -27.32 6.82
CA SER A 239 -18.66 -28.19 5.84
C SER A 239 -18.01 -29.57 5.77
N LEU A 240 -16.68 -29.62 5.66
CA LEU A 240 -15.95 -30.90 5.57
C LEU A 240 -16.16 -31.76 6.82
N ARG A 241 -16.16 -31.14 8.00
CA ARG A 241 -16.45 -31.84 9.26
C ARG A 241 -17.87 -32.43 9.26
N ASP A 242 -18.85 -31.65 8.82
CA ASP A 242 -20.23 -32.11 8.76
C ASP A 242 -20.41 -33.25 7.74
N ASP A 243 -19.73 -33.18 6.60
CA ASP A 243 -19.74 -34.24 5.58
C ASP A 243 -19.19 -35.56 6.15
N LEU A 244 -18.06 -35.50 6.87
CA LEU A 244 -17.46 -36.66 7.53
C LEU A 244 -18.37 -37.25 8.62
N LEU A 245 -19.07 -36.41 9.37
CA LEU A 245 -20.03 -36.87 10.39
C LEU A 245 -21.19 -37.62 9.74
N GLN A 246 -21.75 -37.09 8.66
CA GLN A 246 -22.85 -37.73 7.93
C GLN A 246 -22.41 -39.05 7.30
N GLU A 247 -21.22 -39.11 6.71
CA GLU A 247 -20.65 -40.35 6.17
C GLU A 247 -20.48 -41.44 7.25
N ALA A 248 -20.11 -41.02 8.47
CA ALA A 248 -20.02 -41.90 9.63
C ALA A 248 -21.38 -42.23 10.28
N GLY A 249 -22.50 -41.81 9.69
CA GLY A 249 -23.84 -42.00 10.26
C GLY A 249 -24.12 -41.19 11.53
N GLN A 250 -23.29 -40.18 11.82
CA GLN A 250 -23.42 -39.28 12.95
C GLN A 250 -24.19 -38.01 12.57
N THR A 251 -24.76 -37.35 13.58
CA THR A 251 -25.53 -36.12 13.39
C THR A 251 -24.61 -34.92 13.11
N PRO A 252 -24.80 -34.16 12.01
CA PRO A 252 -24.00 -32.98 11.68
C PRO A 252 -24.37 -31.76 12.54
N SER A 253 -23.67 -30.64 12.34
CA SER A 253 -23.97 -29.39 13.04
C SER A 253 -25.42 -28.92 12.84
N TYR A 254 -25.96 -28.18 13.81
CA TYR A 254 -27.34 -27.67 13.76
C TYR A 254 -27.58 -26.75 12.55
N THR A 255 -26.58 -25.94 12.19
CA THR A 255 -26.63 -25.10 10.99
C THR A 255 -26.81 -25.92 9.72
N ARG A 256 -26.08 -27.04 9.58
CA ARG A 256 -26.21 -27.96 8.44
C ARG A 256 -27.57 -28.65 8.37
N GLN A 257 -28.12 -29.04 9.53
CA GLN A 257 -29.47 -29.63 9.60
C GLN A 257 -30.53 -28.64 9.10
N LEU A 258 -30.48 -27.39 9.58
CA LEU A 258 -31.38 -26.32 9.12
C LEU A 258 -31.24 -26.04 7.62
N GLU A 259 -30.02 -26.00 7.10
CA GLU A 259 -29.78 -25.82 5.66
C GLU A 259 -30.44 -26.95 4.83
N ASN A 260 -30.35 -28.19 5.30
CA ASN A 260 -30.99 -29.33 4.64
C ASN A 260 -32.53 -29.24 4.73
N GLU A 261 -33.08 -28.84 5.88
CA GLU A 261 -34.53 -28.63 6.04
C GLU A 261 -35.06 -27.51 5.14
N ILE A 262 -34.33 -26.40 5.04
CA ILE A 262 -34.69 -25.28 4.16
C ILE A 262 -34.65 -25.72 2.70
N LYS A 263 -33.58 -26.38 2.26
CA LYS A 263 -33.48 -26.91 0.89
C LYS A 263 -34.60 -27.89 0.57
N THR A 264 -34.91 -28.79 1.50
CA THR A 264 -36.04 -29.72 1.34
C THR A 264 -37.37 -28.95 1.20
N LYS A 265 -37.59 -27.90 1.99
CA LYS A 265 -38.80 -27.06 1.86
C LYS A 265 -38.83 -26.25 0.56
N GLU A 266 -37.69 -25.87 0.00
CA GLU A 266 -37.62 -25.17 -1.30
C GLU A 266 -37.90 -26.14 -2.46
N ASP A 267 -37.36 -27.36 -2.40
CA ASP A 267 -37.55 -28.39 -3.43
C ASP A 267 -38.98 -28.97 -3.44
N PHE A 268 -39.65 -28.96 -2.28
CA PHE A 268 -41.01 -29.50 -2.10
C PHE A 268 -42.06 -28.42 -1.75
N GLY A 269 -41.70 -27.14 -1.84
CA GLY A 269 -42.60 -26.02 -1.57
C GLY A 269 -43.59 -25.79 -2.73
N PRO A 270 -44.79 -25.24 -2.47
CA PRO A 270 -45.73 -24.97 -3.54
C PRO A 270 -45.12 -23.96 -4.52
N THR A 271 -45.05 -24.33 -5.81
CA THR A 271 -44.76 -23.38 -6.90
C THR A 271 -45.81 -22.27 -6.83
N ILE A 272 -45.38 -21.06 -6.48
CA ILE A 272 -46.24 -19.88 -6.55
C ILE A 272 -46.48 -19.64 -8.05
N ASP A 273 -47.60 -20.16 -8.56
CA ASP A 273 -48.09 -19.82 -9.88
C ASP A 273 -48.28 -18.30 -9.90
N ASN A 274 -47.40 -17.63 -10.66
CA ASN A 274 -47.56 -16.22 -10.95
C ASN A 274 -48.88 -16.06 -11.71
N TYR A 275 -49.93 -15.60 -11.02
CA TYR A 275 -51.19 -15.24 -11.65
C TYR A 275 -50.92 -14.32 -12.84
N PRO A 276 -51.59 -14.53 -14.00
CA PRO A 276 -51.42 -13.66 -15.14
C PRO A 276 -51.90 -12.27 -14.73
N LYS A 277 -50.98 -11.30 -14.78
CA LYS A 277 -51.32 -9.88 -14.66
C LYS A 277 -52.35 -9.56 -15.75
N LYS A 278 -53.58 -9.25 -15.32
CA LYS A 278 -54.57 -8.56 -16.15
C LYS A 278 -54.14 -7.11 -16.36
#